data_AF-A0A6I6MIZ6-F1
#
_entry.id   AF-A0A6I6MIZ6-F1
#
_cell.length_a   1.000
_cell.length_b   1.000
_cell.length_c   1.000
_cell.angle_alpha   90.00
_cell.angle_beta   90.00
_cell.angle_gamma   90.00
#
_symmetry.space_group_name_H-M   'P 1'
#
loop_
_entity.id
_entity.type
_entity.pdbx_description
1 polymer ?
#
loop_
_entity_poly.entity_id
_entity_poly.type
_entity_poly.pdbx_seq_one_letter_code
_entity_poly.pdbx_strand_id
1 'polypeptide(L)'
;MGNDADRPGDASQARYIDGVLSELDRWVWPELKSDQSLFYYRSIRRVLAAFMAEAPAQPTVFEAPIEPFHDDVTKLSDRALHAAAREEGERLDAALARVDARLAKVDAAEDGITITQEALQACLRAIGYPQARIERMRVVTGGRSKQTILFSAEGLAGLPRDLVMRRDIQTGTLGTAVVDEYALLKALHANGVNVPEPFVCVEDRSLIGTPFLLMRAVTGATAGEAVIAPSDPAQVLAAARALARIHHVPLSEVQALPIFARAATSSDPLQEARSLYDVWRNQARGQSPIAEAAFRWLLANAPHVSARRALVHGDYNFHNLLYDGAELSAVLDWELSHLGHPAEDIGYIKQCAEQTVSWDAFMAAYREAGGFEVLERDIKVFALLTTLRLMTYILRSRAFFEAGNTDSIQKAEVSVHFMPRLLQQLSIELRDLMGGAAKEEGRP
;
A
#
# COMPACT_ATOMS: atom_id res chain seq x y z
N MET A 1 27.18 -28.03 -52.19
CA MET A 1 26.96 -26.63 -52.60
C MET A 1 25.62 -26.19 -52.05
N GLY A 2 25.64 -25.10 -51.27
CA GLY A 2 24.48 -24.31 -50.81
C GLY A 2 23.63 -24.92 -49.69
N ASN A 3 23.14 -24.18 -48.71
CA ASN A 3 23.58 -22.95 -48.08
C ASN A 3 22.85 -22.94 -46.72
N ASP A 4 23.57 -22.67 -45.65
CA ASP A 4 23.03 -22.50 -44.30
C ASP A 4 22.75 -21.00 -44.10
N ALA A 5 21.48 -20.60 -44.05
CA ALA A 5 21.06 -19.25 -43.66
C ALA A 5 19.55 -19.15 -43.33
N ASP A 6 19.28 -18.50 -42.20
CA ASP A 6 18.01 -17.93 -41.69
C ASP A 6 16.97 -18.86 -41.05
N ARG A 7 17.23 -19.21 -39.77
CA ARG A 7 16.17 -19.33 -38.76
C ARG A 7 16.03 -18.01 -37.99
N PRO A 8 14.94 -17.25 -38.15
CA PRO A 8 14.66 -16.05 -37.38
C PRO A 8 14.09 -16.47 -36.01
N GLY A 9 14.92 -16.50 -34.98
CA GLY A 9 14.46 -16.82 -33.62
C GLY A 9 15.34 -16.23 -32.52
N ASP A 10 16.65 -16.11 -32.76
CA ASP A 10 17.61 -15.68 -31.73
C ASP A 10 17.83 -14.15 -31.72
N ALA A 11 17.72 -13.52 -32.90
CA ALA A 11 17.99 -12.09 -33.03
C ALA A 11 16.83 -11.17 -32.57
N SER A 12 15.60 -11.66 -32.42
CA SER A 12 14.46 -10.82 -31.99
C SER A 12 14.49 -10.55 -30.49
N GLN A 13 14.87 -11.55 -29.69
CA GLN A 13 14.95 -11.43 -28.23
C GLN A 13 16.12 -10.52 -27.83
N ALA A 14 17.31 -10.72 -28.40
CA ALA A 14 18.44 -9.82 -28.18
C ALA A 14 18.12 -8.37 -28.60
N ARG A 15 17.39 -8.16 -29.70
CA ARG A 15 16.98 -6.82 -30.17
C ARG A 15 15.86 -6.18 -29.33
N TYR A 16 14.92 -6.96 -28.79
CA TYR A 16 13.90 -6.46 -27.86
C TYR A 16 14.53 -6.09 -26.51
N ILE A 17 15.48 -6.90 -26.04
CA ILE A 17 16.25 -6.69 -24.81
C ILE A 17 17.13 -5.44 -24.92
N ASP A 18 17.91 -5.33 -26.01
CA ASP A 18 18.65 -4.10 -26.33
C ASP A 18 17.68 -2.94 -26.53
N GLY A 19 16.47 -3.16 -27.05
CA GLY A 19 15.44 -2.14 -27.21
C GLY A 19 14.96 -1.57 -25.87
N VAL A 20 14.55 -2.42 -24.92
CA VAL A 20 14.07 -1.97 -23.60
C VAL A 20 15.21 -1.35 -22.80
N LEU A 21 16.41 -1.95 -22.81
CA LEU A 21 17.58 -1.38 -22.14
C LEU A 21 18.06 -0.08 -22.81
N SER A 22 18.03 -0.01 -24.14
CA SER A 22 18.40 1.20 -24.89
C SER A 22 17.36 2.32 -24.73
N GLU A 23 16.08 2.00 -24.61
CA GLU A 23 15.02 2.99 -24.32
C GLU A 23 15.12 3.48 -22.86
N LEU A 24 15.45 2.60 -21.92
CA LEU A 24 15.79 3.00 -20.55
C LEU A 24 17.07 3.88 -20.52
N ASP A 25 18.12 3.50 -21.24
CA ASP A 25 19.37 4.28 -21.36
C ASP A 25 19.18 5.60 -22.14
N ARG A 26 18.19 5.67 -23.04
CA ARG A 26 17.92 6.85 -23.88
C ARG A 26 16.94 7.83 -23.24
N TRP A 27 15.90 7.34 -22.58
CA TRP A 27 14.81 8.18 -22.06
C TRP A 27 14.84 8.34 -20.55
N VAL A 28 15.33 7.35 -19.82
CA VAL A 28 15.32 7.37 -18.35
C VAL A 28 16.68 7.82 -17.82
N TRP A 29 17.78 7.23 -18.28
CA TRP A 29 19.13 7.51 -17.79
C TRP A 29 19.55 9.00 -17.83
N PRO A 30 19.31 9.77 -18.91
CA PRO A 30 19.71 11.19 -18.95
C PRO A 30 18.91 12.07 -18.00
N GLU A 31 17.73 11.62 -17.57
CA GLU A 31 16.80 12.36 -16.71
C GLU A 31 16.98 12.04 -15.22
N LEU A 32 17.82 11.06 -14.86
CA LEU A 32 18.13 10.72 -13.47
C LEU A 32 19.09 11.76 -12.89
N LYS A 33 18.63 12.47 -11.85
CA LYS A 33 19.40 13.59 -11.25
C LYS A 33 19.88 13.32 -9.83
N SER A 34 19.49 12.19 -9.23
CA SER A 34 19.86 11.83 -7.86
C SER A 34 20.66 10.52 -7.82
N ASP A 35 21.62 10.45 -6.90
CA ASP A 35 22.42 9.23 -6.66
C ASP A 35 21.53 8.02 -6.34
N GLN A 36 20.40 8.27 -5.66
CA GLN A 36 19.38 7.26 -5.36
C GLN A 36 18.73 6.71 -6.63
N SER A 37 18.35 7.57 -7.57
CA SER A 37 17.72 7.18 -8.83
C SER A 37 18.71 6.42 -9.73
N LEU A 38 19.99 6.82 -9.73
CA LEU A 38 21.10 6.11 -10.39
C LEU A 38 21.37 4.73 -9.80
N PHE A 39 21.31 4.58 -8.48
CA PHE A 39 21.50 3.31 -7.79
C PHE A 39 20.36 2.32 -8.10
N TYR A 40 19.11 2.76 -8.01
CA TYR A 40 17.96 1.92 -8.34
C TYR A 40 17.95 1.53 -9.82
N TYR A 41 18.33 2.45 -10.72
CA TYR A 41 18.54 2.14 -12.14
C TYR A 41 19.54 1.01 -12.36
N ARG A 42 20.70 1.06 -11.68
CA ARG A 42 21.73 0.01 -11.74
C ARG A 42 21.25 -1.31 -11.16
N SER A 43 20.48 -1.27 -10.08
CA SER A 43 19.92 -2.46 -9.42
C SER A 43 18.86 -3.14 -10.29
N ILE A 44 17.95 -2.38 -10.89
CA ILE A 44 16.93 -2.89 -11.84
C ILE A 44 17.59 -3.42 -13.10
N ARG A 45 18.60 -2.72 -13.62
CA ARG A 45 19.40 -3.21 -14.76
C ARG A 45 20.10 -4.54 -14.43
N ARG A 46 20.64 -4.71 -13.22
CA ARG A 46 21.22 -5.98 -12.75
C ARG A 46 20.18 -7.09 -12.63
N VAL A 47 19.01 -6.79 -12.08
CA VAL A 47 17.89 -7.74 -11.93
C VAL A 47 17.37 -8.18 -13.30
N LEU A 48 17.13 -7.24 -14.22
CA LEU A 48 16.74 -7.53 -15.59
C LEU A 48 17.82 -8.34 -16.31
N ALA A 49 19.10 -7.95 -16.23
CA ALA A 49 20.20 -8.69 -16.83
C ALA A 49 20.32 -10.13 -16.29
N ALA A 50 20.13 -10.33 -14.98
CA ALA A 50 20.15 -11.64 -14.32
C ALA A 50 18.87 -12.47 -14.57
N PHE A 51 17.75 -11.82 -14.89
CA PHE A 51 16.52 -12.48 -15.35
C PHE A 51 16.67 -13.03 -16.77
N MET A 52 17.49 -12.38 -17.60
CA MET A 52 17.60 -12.62 -19.04
C MET A 52 18.67 -13.65 -19.46
N ALA A 53 19.59 -14.03 -18.57
CA ALA A 53 20.68 -14.97 -18.89
C ALA A 53 20.26 -16.45 -19.01
N GLU A 54 19.04 -16.83 -18.58
CA GLU A 54 18.67 -18.26 -18.42
C GLU A 54 17.24 -18.63 -18.92
N ALA A 55 16.53 -17.76 -19.63
CA ALA A 55 15.15 -18.03 -20.05
C ALA A 55 15.06 -18.69 -21.45
N PRO A 56 14.41 -19.86 -21.62
CA PRO A 56 14.12 -20.42 -22.93
C PRO A 56 12.92 -19.70 -23.60
N ALA A 57 12.94 -19.65 -24.93
CA ALA A 57 11.97 -18.96 -25.77
C ALA A 57 10.51 -19.34 -25.47
N GLN A 58 9.69 -18.33 -25.14
CA GLN A 58 8.23 -18.41 -24.97
C GLN A 58 7.58 -17.20 -25.68
N PRO A 59 6.30 -17.32 -26.09
CA PRO A 59 5.73 -16.49 -27.15
C PRO A 59 5.42 -15.06 -26.72
N THR A 60 5.40 -14.19 -27.71
CA THR A 60 5.17 -12.74 -27.67
C THR A 60 3.82 -12.37 -27.05
N VAL A 61 3.83 -11.93 -25.78
CA VAL A 61 2.64 -11.42 -25.07
C VAL A 61 2.50 -9.88 -25.16
N PHE A 62 3.49 -9.16 -25.70
CA PHE A 62 3.52 -7.68 -25.63
C PHE A 62 3.57 -6.93 -26.97
N GLU A 63 3.33 -7.59 -28.10
CA GLU A 63 3.32 -6.91 -29.42
C GLU A 63 1.93 -6.73 -30.06
N ALA A 64 0.85 -7.24 -29.47
CA ALA A 64 -0.47 -6.79 -29.90
C ALA A 64 -0.67 -5.34 -29.41
N PRO A 65 -1.03 -4.38 -30.28
CA PRO A 65 -1.66 -3.17 -29.78
C PRO A 65 -2.80 -3.64 -28.88
N ILE A 66 -2.88 -3.10 -27.65
CA ILE A 66 -4.14 -3.17 -26.92
C ILE A 66 -5.10 -2.40 -27.81
N GLU A 67 -5.85 -3.10 -28.65
CA GLU A 67 -6.98 -2.50 -29.35
C GLU A 67 -7.80 -1.83 -28.26
N PRO A 68 -8.12 -0.52 -28.38
CA PRO A 68 -9.03 0.09 -27.44
C PRO A 68 -10.28 -0.78 -27.42
N PHE A 69 -10.58 -1.36 -26.26
CA PHE A 69 -11.75 -2.20 -26.06
C PHE A 69 -12.96 -1.24 -26.08
N HIS A 70 -13.34 -0.84 -27.30
CA HIS A 70 -14.37 0.15 -27.60
C HIS A 70 -15.78 -0.44 -27.58
N ASP A 71 -15.95 -1.68 -27.15
CA ASP A 71 -17.26 -2.17 -26.82
C ASP A 71 -17.61 -1.72 -25.41
N ASP A 72 -18.60 -0.83 -25.35
CA ASP A 72 -19.27 -0.33 -24.18
C ASP A 72 -19.50 -1.47 -23.18
N VAL A 73 -18.60 -1.63 -22.21
CA VAL A 73 -18.59 -2.70 -21.19
C VAL A 73 -19.92 -2.73 -20.42
N THR A 74 -20.67 -1.63 -20.45
CA THR A 74 -22.05 -1.55 -19.95
C THR A 74 -23.03 -2.51 -20.66
N LYS A 75 -22.68 -3.02 -21.84
CA LYS A 75 -23.46 -3.95 -22.68
C LYS A 75 -23.02 -5.42 -22.56
N LEU A 76 -21.95 -5.72 -21.82
CA LEU A 76 -21.54 -7.11 -21.59
C LEU A 76 -22.50 -7.77 -20.60
N SER A 77 -23.00 -8.96 -20.96
CA SER A 77 -23.77 -9.79 -20.03
C SER A 77 -22.91 -10.23 -18.84
N ASP A 78 -23.52 -10.42 -17.66
CA ASP A 78 -22.83 -10.87 -16.45
C ASP A 78 -21.98 -12.13 -16.67
N ARG A 79 -22.46 -13.06 -17.50
CA ARG A 79 -21.73 -14.28 -17.87
C ARG A 79 -20.44 -14.02 -18.66
N ALA A 80 -20.43 -13.00 -19.52
CA ALA A 80 -19.25 -12.61 -20.30
C ALA A 80 -18.22 -11.88 -19.42
N LEU A 81 -18.69 -11.03 -18.51
CA LEU A 81 -17.87 -10.39 -17.47
C LEU A 81 -17.21 -11.43 -16.55
N HIS A 82 -17.95 -12.45 -16.13
CA HIS A 82 -17.42 -13.56 -15.34
C HIS A 82 -16.33 -14.38 -16.05
N ALA A 83 -16.50 -14.68 -17.32
CA ALA A 83 -15.52 -15.44 -18.10
C ALA A 83 -14.22 -14.64 -18.29
N ALA A 84 -14.32 -13.36 -18.63
CA ALA A 84 -13.19 -12.45 -18.76
C ALA A 84 -12.43 -12.31 -17.42
N ALA A 85 -13.16 -12.13 -16.31
CA ALA A 85 -12.57 -12.00 -14.98
C ALA A 85 -11.80 -13.25 -14.52
N ARG A 86 -12.23 -14.42 -14.98
CA ARG A 86 -11.56 -15.70 -14.70
C ARG A 86 -10.29 -15.86 -15.53
N GLU A 87 -10.35 -15.59 -16.83
CA GLU A 87 -9.20 -15.73 -17.74
C GLU A 87 -8.08 -14.74 -17.42
N GLU A 88 -8.44 -13.51 -17.04
CA GLU A 88 -7.49 -12.49 -16.59
C GLU A 88 -6.84 -12.90 -15.25
N GLY A 89 -7.61 -13.38 -14.29
CA GLY A 89 -7.09 -13.88 -13.00
C GLY A 89 -6.10 -15.04 -13.16
N GLU A 90 -6.44 -16.06 -13.96
CA GLU A 90 -5.57 -17.23 -14.19
C GLU A 90 -4.24 -16.85 -14.87
N ARG A 91 -4.23 -15.82 -15.74
CA ARG A 91 -2.99 -15.30 -16.36
C ARG A 91 -2.12 -14.53 -15.37
N LEU A 92 -2.73 -13.76 -14.47
CA LEU A 92 -2.02 -12.96 -13.48
C LEU A 92 -1.36 -13.86 -12.41
N ASP A 93 -2.03 -14.94 -12.00
CA ASP A 93 -1.51 -15.92 -11.04
C ASP A 93 -0.22 -16.58 -11.54
N ALA A 94 -0.19 -16.95 -12.82
CA ALA A 94 0.98 -17.57 -13.45
C ALA A 94 2.17 -16.60 -13.63
N ALA A 95 1.90 -15.30 -13.75
CA ALA A 95 2.92 -14.25 -13.85
C ALA A 95 3.51 -13.90 -12.48
N LEU A 96 2.67 -13.78 -11.45
CA LEU A 96 3.07 -13.43 -10.09
C LEU A 96 3.94 -14.50 -9.43
N ALA A 97 3.63 -15.78 -9.62
CA ALA A 97 4.44 -16.89 -9.10
C ALA A 97 5.91 -16.87 -9.61
N ARG A 98 6.15 -16.27 -10.79
CA ARG A 98 7.50 -16.16 -11.39
C ARG A 98 8.29 -14.96 -10.85
N VAL A 99 7.60 -13.89 -10.48
CA VAL A 99 8.20 -12.67 -9.89
C VAL A 99 8.61 -12.94 -8.44
N ASP A 100 7.73 -13.60 -7.66
CA ASP A 100 7.95 -13.87 -6.23
C ASP A 100 9.14 -14.81 -5.99
N ALA A 101 9.33 -15.82 -6.86
CA ALA A 101 10.49 -16.71 -6.81
C ALA A 101 11.84 -16.01 -7.09
N ARG A 102 11.83 -14.80 -7.68
CA ARG A 102 13.04 -14.08 -8.10
C ARG A 102 13.39 -12.90 -7.18
N LEU A 103 12.39 -12.26 -6.56
CA LEU A 103 12.58 -11.19 -5.56
C LEU A 103 13.23 -11.71 -4.28
N ALA A 104 13.05 -12.99 -3.93
CA ALA A 104 13.72 -13.64 -2.80
C ALA A 104 15.26 -13.73 -2.88
N LYS A 105 15.89 -13.22 -3.96
CA LYS A 105 17.33 -13.34 -4.25
C LYS A 105 18.07 -11.99 -4.38
N VAL A 106 17.42 -10.86 -4.11
CA VAL A 106 18.04 -9.53 -4.26
C VAL A 106 18.31 -8.92 -2.89
N ASP A 107 19.58 -8.87 -2.49
CA ASP A 107 20.01 -8.22 -1.25
C ASP A 107 19.76 -6.71 -1.31
N ALA A 108 19.16 -6.18 -0.25
CA ALA A 108 18.87 -4.76 -0.06
C ALA A 108 20.16 -3.98 0.23
N ALA A 109 20.63 -3.22 -0.76
CA ALA A 109 21.64 -2.19 -0.54
C ALA A 109 20.98 -0.80 -0.40
N GLU A 110 21.48 -0.04 0.58
CA GLU A 110 21.01 1.28 1.02
C GLU A 110 21.24 2.37 -0.03
N ASP A 111 20.32 3.35 -0.10
CA ASP A 111 20.64 4.71 -0.58
C ASP A 111 19.58 5.77 -0.20
N GLY A 112 20.05 6.97 0.18
CA GLY A 112 19.82 8.11 -0.71
C GLY A 112 19.04 9.37 -0.30
N ILE A 113 18.77 9.68 0.98
CA ILE A 113 18.70 11.06 1.54
C ILE A 113 18.99 10.92 3.04
N THR A 114 20.26 10.84 3.41
CA THR A 114 20.64 10.48 4.77
C THR A 114 20.84 11.76 5.57
N ILE A 115 19.88 12.12 6.41
CA ILE A 115 20.21 12.95 7.58
C ILE A 115 21.38 12.25 8.28
N THR A 116 22.49 12.95 8.48
CA THR A 116 23.66 12.32 9.09
C THR A 116 23.44 12.16 10.59
N GLN A 117 24.19 11.27 11.22
CA GLN A 117 24.18 11.14 12.67
C GLN A 117 24.53 12.46 13.36
N GLU A 118 25.46 13.24 12.79
CA GLU A 118 25.86 14.54 13.31
C GLU A 118 24.72 15.56 13.21
N ALA A 119 24.01 15.59 12.08
CA ALA A 119 22.87 16.48 11.88
C ALA A 119 21.72 16.14 12.84
N LEU A 120 21.41 14.85 13.00
CA LEU A 120 20.40 14.40 13.97
C LEU A 120 20.81 14.77 15.40
N GLN A 121 22.08 14.56 15.77
CA GLN A 121 22.57 14.88 17.10
C GLN A 121 22.54 16.39 17.37
N ALA A 122 22.96 17.21 16.40
CA ALA A 122 22.88 18.66 16.50
C ALA A 122 21.42 19.13 16.66
N CYS A 123 20.50 18.52 15.92
CA CYS A 123 19.07 18.78 16.05
C CYS A 123 18.55 18.42 17.46
N LEU A 124 18.88 17.24 17.99
CA LEU A 124 18.51 16.83 19.36
C LEU A 124 19.01 17.83 20.41
N ARG A 125 20.23 18.36 20.24
CA ARG A 125 20.79 19.39 21.12
C ARG A 125 20.03 20.71 21.01
N ALA A 126 19.68 21.13 19.79
CA ALA A 126 18.94 22.35 19.54
C ALA A 126 17.52 22.32 20.13
N ILE A 127 16.87 21.16 20.16
CA ILE A 127 15.49 21.00 20.70
C ILE A 127 15.44 20.73 22.20
N GLY A 128 16.55 20.92 22.93
CA GLY A 128 16.57 20.88 24.40
C GLY A 128 17.31 19.71 25.03
N TYR A 129 18.04 18.89 24.26
CA TYR A 129 18.87 17.79 24.79
C TYR A 129 20.37 18.06 24.59
N PRO A 130 20.98 19.01 25.31
CA PRO A 130 22.36 19.47 25.05
C PRO A 130 23.41 18.37 25.23
N GLN A 131 23.12 17.35 26.03
CA GLN A 131 24.00 16.19 26.26
C GLN A 131 23.72 15.03 25.28
N ALA A 132 22.85 15.22 24.28
CA ALA A 132 22.52 14.19 23.33
C ALA A 132 23.77 13.63 22.65
N ARG A 133 23.90 12.30 22.71
CA ARG A 133 24.92 11.52 22.02
C ARG A 133 24.27 10.34 21.32
N ILE A 134 24.32 10.30 20.00
CA ILE A 134 23.81 9.16 19.22
C ILE A 134 24.85 8.06 19.21
N GLU A 135 24.42 6.83 19.47
CA GLU A 135 25.27 5.65 19.50
C GLU A 135 25.10 4.78 18.26
N ARG A 136 23.87 4.63 17.78
CA ARG A 136 23.52 3.87 16.58
C ARG A 136 22.41 4.60 15.86
N MET A 137 22.45 4.53 14.54
CA MET A 137 21.44 5.11 13.67
C MET A 137 21.30 4.24 12.43
N ARG A 138 20.06 4.03 12.00
CA ARG A 138 19.72 3.33 10.76
C ARG A 138 18.53 4.00 10.12
N VAL A 139 18.64 4.33 8.85
CA VAL A 139 17.51 4.80 8.04
C VAL A 139 16.74 3.56 7.55
N VAL A 140 15.43 3.55 7.72
CA VAL A 140 14.57 2.51 7.14
C VAL A 140 14.33 2.84 5.68
N THR A 141 14.67 1.92 4.80
CA THR A 141 14.42 2.03 3.36
C THR A 141 12.96 1.67 3.05
N GLY A 142 12.40 2.25 1.98
CA GLY A 142 11.06 1.91 1.47
C GLY A 142 9.90 2.84 1.86
N GLY A 143 10.14 3.88 2.67
CA GLY A 143 9.12 4.90 2.96
C GLY A 143 8.77 5.75 1.73
N ARG A 144 7.49 5.78 1.33
CA ARG A 144 7.01 6.45 0.09
C ARG A 144 6.55 7.90 0.29
N SER A 145 6.10 8.23 1.50
CA SER A 145 5.55 9.54 1.91
C SER A 145 6.33 10.18 3.05
N LYS A 146 6.96 9.37 3.91
CA LYS A 146 7.72 9.77 5.10
C LYS A 146 9.01 8.99 5.19
N GLN A 147 10.05 9.61 5.77
CA GLN A 147 11.29 8.91 6.09
C GLN A 147 11.28 8.50 7.57
N THR A 148 11.64 7.24 7.84
CA THR A 148 11.72 6.67 9.17
C THR A 148 13.18 6.35 9.52
N ILE A 149 13.64 6.82 10.68
CA ILE A 149 15.01 6.65 11.16
C ILE A 149 14.96 6.04 12.56
N LEU A 150 15.57 4.88 12.75
CA LEU A 150 15.75 4.28 14.07
C LEU A 150 17.10 4.72 14.62
N PHE A 151 17.13 5.14 15.88
CA PHE A 151 18.39 5.49 16.53
C PHE A 151 18.37 5.19 18.03
N SER A 152 19.55 4.96 18.59
CA SER A 152 19.76 4.86 20.03
C SER A 152 20.63 6.01 20.50
N ALA A 153 20.22 6.71 21.55
CA ALA A 153 20.93 7.88 22.05
C ALA A 153 20.95 7.96 23.59
N GLU A 154 22.03 8.54 24.11
CA GLU A 154 22.17 8.91 25.52
C GLU A 154 22.00 10.43 25.70
N GLY A 155 21.83 10.88 26.95
CA GLY A 155 21.71 12.30 27.27
C GLY A 155 20.37 12.92 26.89
N LEU A 156 19.36 12.09 26.61
CA LEU A 156 17.98 12.50 26.32
C LEU A 156 17.12 12.41 27.59
N ALA A 157 17.33 13.33 28.54
CA ALA A 157 16.62 13.31 29.82
C ALA A 157 15.09 13.29 29.61
N GLY A 158 14.41 12.28 30.17
CA GLY A 158 12.95 12.10 30.02
C GLY A 158 12.51 11.31 28.78
N LEU A 159 13.43 10.93 27.89
CA LEU A 159 13.15 10.07 26.73
C LEU A 159 13.79 8.68 26.91
N PRO A 160 13.23 7.63 26.29
CA PRO A 160 13.88 6.33 26.21
C PRO A 160 15.15 6.40 25.34
N ARG A 161 16.03 5.41 25.54
CA ARG A 161 17.28 5.29 24.76
C ARG A 161 17.03 5.02 23.29
N ASP A 162 16.09 4.13 22.97
CA ASP A 162 15.79 3.72 21.59
C ASP A 162 14.55 4.47 21.07
N LEU A 163 14.75 5.21 19.99
CA LEU A 163 13.76 6.13 19.40
C LEU A 163 13.65 5.93 17.89
N VAL A 164 12.51 6.37 17.37
CA VAL A 164 12.23 6.52 15.95
C VAL A 164 11.99 7.99 15.65
N MET A 165 12.67 8.53 14.65
CA MET A 165 12.31 9.78 14.00
C MET A 165 11.50 9.47 12.74
N ARG A 166 10.31 10.05 12.63
CA ARG A 166 9.52 10.06 11.38
C ARG A 166 9.42 11.50 10.89
N ARG A 167 9.80 11.74 9.64
CA ARG A 167 9.83 13.10 9.05
C ARG A 167 9.19 13.12 7.67
N ASP A 168 8.66 14.29 7.31
CA ASP A 168 8.12 14.50 5.96
C ASP A 168 9.22 14.34 4.91
N ILE A 169 8.87 13.84 3.72
CA ILE A 169 9.73 13.97 2.54
C ILE A 169 9.22 15.13 1.68
N GLN A 170 10.13 15.90 1.07
CA GLN A 170 9.78 17.08 0.29
C GLN A 170 8.84 16.78 -0.91
N THR A 171 8.78 15.52 -1.35
CA THR A 171 7.97 15.03 -2.48
C THR A 171 6.72 14.25 -2.05
N GLY A 172 6.30 14.34 -0.78
CA GLY A 172 5.13 13.65 -0.26
C GLY A 172 3.85 14.04 -1.00
N THR A 173 3.13 13.07 -1.56
CA THR A 173 1.97 13.30 -2.45
C THR A 173 0.61 13.22 -1.75
N LEU A 174 0.57 12.77 -0.48
CA LEU A 174 -0.67 12.57 0.27
C LEU A 174 -1.17 13.85 0.97
N GLY A 175 -0.38 14.92 0.92
CA GLY A 175 -0.69 16.20 1.57
C GLY A 175 -0.61 16.18 3.10
N THR A 176 -0.43 15.03 3.74
CA THR A 176 -0.33 14.86 5.19
C THR A 176 1.04 15.27 5.70
N ALA A 177 1.08 15.98 6.84
CA ALA A 177 2.32 16.31 7.54
C ALA A 177 2.43 15.45 8.80
N VAL A 178 3.64 15.08 9.21
CA VAL A 178 3.89 14.39 10.49
C VAL A 178 3.32 15.12 11.71
N VAL A 179 3.14 16.43 11.60
CA VAL A 179 2.53 17.28 12.64
C VAL A 179 1.06 16.90 12.88
N ASP A 180 0.33 16.58 11.81
CA ASP A 180 -1.06 16.15 11.88
C ASP A 180 -1.17 14.78 12.59
N GLU A 181 -0.24 13.87 12.28
CA GLU A 181 -0.16 12.52 12.88
C GLU A 181 0.17 12.56 14.38
N TYR A 182 1.04 13.48 14.83
CA TYR A 182 1.51 13.52 16.22
C TYR A 182 0.36 13.67 17.24
N ALA A 183 -0.59 14.57 16.96
CA ALA A 183 -1.72 14.80 17.86
C ALA A 183 -2.63 13.57 17.96
N LEU A 184 -2.82 12.85 16.85
CA LEU A 184 -3.55 11.59 16.81
C LEU A 184 -2.82 10.50 17.58
N LEU A 185 -1.53 10.26 17.30
CA LEU A 185 -0.74 9.24 17.99
C LEU A 185 -0.77 9.44 19.52
N LYS A 186 -0.75 10.69 20.00
CA LYS A 186 -0.88 10.99 21.44
C LYS A 186 -2.23 10.56 21.99
N ALA A 187 -3.31 10.89 21.30
CA ALA A 187 -4.66 10.52 21.72
C ALA A 187 -4.85 8.99 21.71
N LEU A 188 -4.31 8.30 20.70
CA LEU A 188 -4.38 6.84 20.57
C LEU A 188 -3.60 6.12 21.66
N HIS A 189 -2.38 6.58 21.93
CA HIS A 189 -1.57 6.02 23.03
C HIS A 189 -2.27 6.21 24.38
N ALA A 190 -2.86 7.39 24.63
CA ALA A 190 -3.63 7.66 25.85
C ALA A 190 -4.89 6.77 25.97
N ASN A 191 -5.47 6.36 24.84
CA ASN A 191 -6.60 5.43 24.76
C ASN A 191 -6.18 3.95 24.78
N GLY A 192 -4.90 3.64 25.00
CA GLY A 192 -4.41 2.25 25.08
C GLY A 192 -4.37 1.51 23.74
N VAL A 193 -4.43 2.24 22.61
CA VAL A 193 -4.16 1.66 21.30
C VAL A 193 -2.66 1.35 21.19
N ASN A 194 -2.31 0.21 20.61
CA ASN A 194 -0.93 -0.19 20.33
C ASN A 194 -0.33 0.72 19.25
N VAL A 195 0.10 1.93 19.60
CA VAL A 195 0.87 2.82 18.72
C VAL A 195 2.23 3.10 19.34
N PRO A 196 3.27 3.42 18.55
CA PRO A 196 4.51 3.92 19.10
C PRO A 196 4.25 5.20 19.91
N GLU A 197 4.68 5.22 21.17
CA GLU A 197 4.47 6.37 22.06
C GLU A 197 5.16 7.62 21.49
N PRO A 198 4.42 8.67 21.14
CA PRO A 198 5.00 9.90 20.62
C PRO A 198 5.48 10.82 21.75
N PHE A 199 6.70 11.36 21.61
CA PHE A 199 7.33 12.19 22.64
C PHE A 199 7.48 13.66 22.25
N VAL A 200 7.92 13.91 21.01
CA VAL A 200 8.26 15.25 20.55
C VAL A 200 7.77 15.44 19.12
N CYS A 201 7.25 16.62 18.81
CA CYS A 201 6.97 17.07 17.44
C CYS A 201 7.67 18.41 17.22
N VAL A 202 8.37 18.53 16.10
CA VAL A 202 9.17 19.71 15.75
C VAL A 202 8.75 20.17 14.36
N GLU A 203 8.17 21.36 14.31
CA GLU A 203 7.71 21.98 13.06
C GLU A 203 8.80 22.83 12.39
N ASP A 204 9.84 23.18 13.13
CA ASP A 204 10.93 24.04 12.67
C ASP A 204 11.78 23.35 11.59
N ARG A 205 11.52 23.75 10.35
CA ARG A 205 12.22 23.24 9.15
C ARG A 205 13.68 23.67 9.08
N SER A 206 14.10 24.70 9.84
CA SER A 206 15.49 25.18 9.80
C SER A 206 16.50 24.18 10.37
N LEU A 207 16.03 23.22 11.18
CA LEU A 207 16.89 22.25 11.85
C LEU A 207 17.35 21.12 10.93
N ILE A 208 16.41 20.43 10.27
CA ILE A 208 16.69 19.26 9.42
C ILE A 208 15.93 19.26 8.08
N GLY A 209 15.45 20.44 7.67
CA GLY A 209 14.79 20.69 6.38
C GLY A 209 13.30 20.39 6.32
N THR A 210 12.78 19.58 7.24
CA THR A 210 11.38 19.12 7.25
C THR A 210 10.89 18.95 8.69
N PRO A 211 9.57 19.08 8.95
CA PRO A 211 8.99 18.72 10.23
C PRO A 211 9.23 17.24 10.55
N PHE A 212 9.34 16.93 11.84
CA PHE A 212 9.54 15.56 12.31
C PHE A 212 8.89 15.30 13.66
N LEU A 213 8.64 14.02 13.95
CA LEU A 213 8.25 13.52 15.25
C LEU A 213 9.27 12.51 15.79
N LEU A 214 9.46 12.51 17.11
CA LEU A 214 10.20 11.49 17.85
C LEU A 214 9.20 10.63 18.60
N MET A 215 9.33 9.32 18.45
CA MET A 215 8.49 8.33 19.12
C MET A 215 9.32 7.14 19.60
N ARG A 216 8.74 6.32 20.47
CA ARG A 216 9.36 5.09 20.98
C ARG A 216 9.73 4.16 19.83
N ALA A 217 10.95 3.62 19.85
CA ALA A 217 11.26 2.47 19.02
C ALA A 217 10.56 1.24 19.59
N VAL A 218 9.62 0.69 18.83
CA VAL A 218 8.89 -0.53 19.21
C VAL A 218 9.60 -1.74 18.61
N THR A 219 9.79 -2.78 19.42
CA THR A 219 10.36 -4.05 18.97
C THR A 219 9.32 -4.88 18.22
N GLY A 220 9.79 -5.68 17.26
CA GLY A 220 8.98 -6.58 16.48
C GLY A 220 9.26 -6.49 15.00
N ALA A 221 8.58 -7.35 14.24
CA ALA A 221 8.65 -7.39 12.78
C ALA A 221 7.23 -7.39 12.21
N THR A 222 7.10 -6.93 10.97
CA THR A 222 5.87 -7.10 10.21
C THR A 222 5.68 -8.58 9.94
N ALA A 223 4.52 -9.13 10.32
CA ALA A 223 4.26 -10.56 10.18
C ALA A 223 3.72 -10.95 8.78
N GLY A 224 3.52 -9.97 7.90
CA GLY A 224 3.06 -10.18 6.53
C GLY A 224 3.42 -9.01 5.62
N GLU A 225 3.06 -9.15 4.34
CA GLU A 225 3.12 -8.10 3.33
C GLU A 225 1.70 -7.59 3.04
N ALA A 226 1.56 -6.56 2.22
CA ALA A 226 0.26 -5.92 1.97
C ALA A 226 -0.82 -6.84 1.36
N VAL A 227 -0.45 -8.03 0.88
CA VAL A 227 -1.34 -9.07 0.32
C VAL A 227 -1.08 -10.47 0.92
N ILE A 228 -0.14 -10.59 1.85
CA ILE A 228 0.30 -11.87 2.43
C ILE A 228 0.04 -11.85 3.92
N ALA A 229 -0.76 -12.79 4.40
CA ALA A 229 -1.08 -12.92 5.81
C ALA A 229 0.04 -13.58 6.62
N PRO A 230 0.09 -13.33 7.94
CA PRO A 230 0.90 -14.10 8.85
C PRO A 230 0.50 -15.57 8.86
N SER A 231 1.49 -16.46 8.94
CA SER A 231 1.24 -17.91 9.05
C SER A 231 0.72 -18.32 10.44
N ASP A 232 0.92 -17.48 11.46
CA ASP A 232 0.45 -17.74 12.83
C ASP A 232 -0.99 -17.22 13.03
N PRO A 233 -1.98 -18.10 13.28
CA PRO A 233 -3.35 -17.69 13.61
C PRO A 233 -3.45 -16.72 14.79
N ALA A 234 -2.55 -16.82 15.77
CA ALA A 234 -2.59 -15.97 16.95
C ALA A 234 -2.33 -14.50 16.62
N GLN A 235 -1.42 -14.24 15.66
CA GLN A 235 -1.13 -12.89 15.16
C GLN A 235 -2.35 -12.30 14.43
N VAL A 236 -3.03 -13.11 13.60
CA VAL A 236 -4.25 -12.67 12.89
C VAL A 236 -5.38 -12.33 13.85
N LEU A 237 -5.58 -13.14 14.90
CA LEU A 237 -6.59 -12.83 15.93
C LEU A 237 -6.16 -11.66 16.82
N ALA A 238 -4.87 -11.42 17.04
CA ALA A 238 -4.37 -10.24 17.72
C ALA A 238 -4.65 -8.96 16.92
N ALA A 239 -4.54 -9.00 15.59
CA ALA A 239 -4.97 -7.91 14.71
C ALA A 239 -6.47 -7.61 14.88
N ALA A 240 -7.34 -8.62 14.89
CA ALA A 240 -8.77 -8.43 15.11
C ALA A 240 -9.06 -7.70 16.43
N ARG A 241 -8.40 -8.12 17.53
CA ARG A 241 -8.55 -7.48 18.85
C ARG A 241 -8.03 -6.05 18.87
N ALA A 242 -6.91 -5.78 18.20
CA ALA A 242 -6.36 -4.43 18.12
C ALA A 242 -7.24 -3.50 17.28
N LEU A 243 -7.78 -3.99 16.17
CA LEU A 243 -8.72 -3.25 15.34
C LEU A 243 -9.99 -2.87 16.11
N ALA A 244 -10.49 -3.79 16.96
CA ALA A 244 -11.61 -3.49 17.86
C ALA A 244 -11.29 -2.32 18.81
N ARG A 245 -10.09 -2.30 19.41
CA ARG A 245 -9.65 -1.18 20.26
C ARG A 245 -9.58 0.14 19.50
N ILE A 246 -9.07 0.14 18.27
CA ILE A 246 -9.03 1.34 17.42
C ILE A 246 -10.45 1.87 17.17
N HIS A 247 -11.36 1.00 16.74
CA HIS A 247 -12.73 1.39 16.45
C HIS A 247 -13.49 1.87 17.69
N HIS A 248 -13.11 1.40 18.89
CA HIS A 248 -13.73 1.80 20.14
C HIS A 248 -13.22 3.13 20.72
N VAL A 249 -12.19 3.76 20.13
CA VAL A 249 -11.69 5.06 20.58
C VAL A 249 -12.83 6.10 20.54
N PRO A 250 -13.14 6.79 21.66
CA PRO A 250 -14.24 7.74 21.70
C PRO A 250 -14.04 8.89 20.70
N LEU A 251 -14.96 9.03 19.75
CA LEU A 251 -14.86 10.08 18.73
C LEU A 251 -14.80 11.49 19.33
N SER A 252 -15.41 11.72 20.49
CA SER A 252 -15.33 13.00 21.21
C SER A 252 -13.90 13.42 21.57
N GLU A 253 -12.98 12.47 21.71
CA GLU A 253 -11.57 12.73 22.07
C GLU A 253 -10.69 13.01 20.86
N VAL A 254 -11.08 12.50 19.68
CA VAL A 254 -10.23 12.56 18.47
C VAL A 254 -10.81 13.42 17.36
N GLN A 255 -12.13 13.67 17.32
CA GLN A 255 -12.78 14.32 16.17
C GLN A 255 -12.37 15.77 15.90
N ALA A 256 -11.83 16.46 16.91
CA ALA A 256 -11.35 17.84 16.79
C ALA A 256 -9.88 17.93 16.37
N LEU A 257 -9.21 16.80 16.12
CA LEU A 257 -7.80 16.78 15.77
C LEU A 257 -7.55 17.34 14.36
N PRO A 258 -6.41 18.03 14.12
CA PRO A 258 -6.11 18.68 12.84
C PRO A 258 -6.19 17.76 11.62
N ILE A 259 -5.78 16.49 11.78
CA ILE A 259 -5.79 15.49 10.71
C ILE A 259 -7.20 15.28 10.13
N PHE A 260 -8.27 15.46 10.92
CA PHE A 260 -9.66 15.29 10.48
C PHE A 260 -10.35 16.59 10.04
N ALA A 261 -9.70 17.74 10.20
CA ALA A 261 -10.23 19.01 9.69
C ALA A 261 -10.11 19.13 8.15
N ARG A 262 -9.45 18.15 7.50
CA ARG A 262 -9.12 18.18 6.08
C ARG A 262 -10.28 17.62 5.26
N ALA A 263 -10.71 18.39 4.26
CA ALA A 263 -11.81 18.03 3.35
C ALA A 263 -11.54 16.81 2.43
N ALA A 264 -10.39 16.15 2.54
CA ALA A 264 -9.90 15.18 1.57
C ALA A 264 -10.38 13.73 1.81
N THR A 265 -10.85 13.41 3.02
CA THR A 265 -11.39 12.08 3.35
C THR A 265 -12.90 12.17 3.49
N SER A 266 -13.60 12.14 2.35
CA SER A 266 -15.06 12.00 2.34
C SER A 266 -15.40 10.67 3.03
N SER A 267 -16.04 10.74 4.20
CA SER A 267 -16.61 9.55 4.85
C SER A 267 -17.86 9.02 4.15
N ASP A 268 -18.28 9.65 3.04
CA ASP A 268 -19.36 9.18 2.19
C ASP A 268 -18.80 8.23 1.11
N PRO A 269 -19.08 6.92 1.21
CA PRO A 269 -18.59 5.92 0.25
C PRO A 269 -19.15 6.13 -1.15
N LEU A 270 -20.33 6.73 -1.32
CA LEU A 270 -20.90 7.01 -2.65
C LEU A 270 -20.12 8.13 -3.34
N GLN A 271 -19.85 9.22 -2.61
CA GLN A 271 -19.09 10.34 -3.15
C GLN A 271 -17.67 9.89 -3.51
N GLU A 272 -17.04 9.09 -2.65
CA GLU A 272 -15.73 8.53 -2.94
C GLU A 272 -15.76 7.62 -4.17
N ALA A 273 -16.70 6.67 -4.25
CA ALA A 273 -16.85 5.79 -5.41
C ALA A 273 -16.99 6.58 -6.72
N ARG A 274 -17.78 7.67 -6.72
CA ARG A 274 -17.92 8.57 -7.88
C ARG A 274 -16.59 9.22 -8.24
N SER A 275 -15.87 9.77 -7.26
CA SER A 275 -14.59 10.42 -7.50
C SER A 275 -13.52 9.45 -8.00
N LEU A 276 -13.44 8.24 -7.46
CA LEU A 276 -12.53 7.20 -7.94
C LEU A 276 -12.89 6.76 -9.36
N TYR A 277 -14.18 6.58 -9.64
CA TYR A 277 -14.66 6.23 -10.98
C TYR A 277 -14.33 7.31 -12.02
N ASP A 278 -14.49 8.58 -11.67
CA ASP A 278 -14.10 9.70 -12.53
C ASP A 278 -12.59 9.71 -12.79
N VAL A 279 -11.76 9.36 -11.81
CA VAL A 279 -10.31 9.26 -12.03
C VAL A 279 -10.00 8.09 -12.95
N TRP A 280 -10.58 6.92 -12.66
CA TRP A 280 -10.39 5.69 -13.40
C TRP A 280 -10.70 5.86 -14.89
N ARG A 281 -11.90 6.37 -15.22
CA ARG A 281 -12.34 6.56 -16.63
C ARG A 281 -11.51 7.56 -17.42
N ASN A 282 -10.82 8.47 -16.73
CA ASN A 282 -9.97 9.48 -17.35
C ASN A 282 -8.52 9.00 -17.52
N GLN A 283 -8.16 7.79 -17.08
CA GLN A 283 -6.84 7.20 -17.35
C GLN A 283 -6.81 6.53 -18.73
N ALA A 284 -5.84 6.91 -19.57
CA ALA A 284 -5.72 6.44 -20.95
C ALA A 284 -5.50 4.92 -21.11
N ARG A 285 -5.15 4.20 -20.03
CA ARG A 285 -4.79 2.76 -20.05
C ARG A 285 -5.40 1.94 -18.90
N GLY A 286 -6.44 2.45 -18.25
CA GLY A 286 -7.10 1.80 -17.10
C GLY A 286 -8.43 1.14 -17.45
N GLN A 287 -8.63 0.55 -18.62
CA GLN A 287 -9.93 -0.06 -18.95
C GLN A 287 -9.89 -1.56 -18.64
N SER A 288 -10.32 -1.93 -17.42
CA SER A 288 -10.56 -3.34 -17.04
C SER A 288 -12.08 -3.56 -16.90
N PRO A 289 -12.66 -4.57 -17.59
CA PRO A 289 -14.07 -4.92 -17.41
C PRO A 289 -14.43 -5.30 -15.98
N ILE A 290 -13.47 -5.88 -15.24
CA ILE A 290 -13.64 -6.24 -13.82
C ILE A 290 -13.76 -4.96 -12.98
N ALA A 291 -12.88 -3.98 -13.20
CA ALA A 291 -12.94 -2.69 -12.54
C ALA A 291 -14.23 -1.93 -12.86
N GLU A 292 -14.67 -1.93 -14.11
CA GLU A 292 -15.93 -1.31 -14.53
C GLU A 292 -17.13 -1.96 -13.83
N ALA A 293 -17.21 -3.29 -13.81
CA ALA A 293 -18.26 -4.01 -13.10
C ALA A 293 -18.25 -3.72 -11.59
N ALA A 294 -17.07 -3.65 -10.99
CA ALA A 294 -16.91 -3.29 -9.58
C ALA A 294 -17.39 -1.88 -9.29
N PHE A 295 -17.01 -0.88 -10.08
CA PHE A 295 -17.51 0.49 -9.92
C PHE A 295 -19.03 0.58 -10.07
N ARG A 296 -19.62 -0.10 -11.07
CA ARG A 296 -21.08 -0.15 -11.25
C ARG A 296 -21.79 -0.74 -10.04
N TRP A 297 -21.31 -1.88 -9.55
CA TRP A 297 -21.87 -2.51 -8.35
C TRP A 297 -21.72 -1.60 -7.13
N LEU A 298 -20.56 -0.98 -6.95
CA LEU A 298 -20.27 -0.08 -5.84
C LEU A 298 -21.19 1.15 -5.84
N LEU A 299 -21.38 1.79 -6.99
CA LEU A 299 -22.26 2.97 -7.13
C LEU A 299 -23.74 2.64 -6.84
N ALA A 300 -24.18 1.41 -7.10
CA ALA A 300 -25.53 0.95 -6.78
C ALA A 300 -25.72 0.60 -5.29
N ASN A 301 -24.65 0.16 -4.60
CA ASN A 301 -24.74 -0.37 -3.23
C ASN A 301 -24.25 0.60 -2.14
N ALA A 302 -23.32 1.50 -2.46
CA ALA A 302 -22.81 2.52 -1.55
C ALA A 302 -23.89 3.39 -0.89
N PRO A 303 -24.99 3.80 -1.56
CA PRO A 303 -26.07 4.58 -0.94
C PRO A 303 -26.75 3.87 0.24
N HIS A 304 -26.63 2.54 0.32
CA HIS A 304 -27.31 1.75 1.33
C HIS A 304 -26.49 1.53 2.60
N VAL A 305 -25.17 1.85 2.58
CA VAL A 305 -24.25 1.66 3.71
C VAL A 305 -24.82 2.29 4.99
N SER A 306 -24.68 1.57 6.11
CA SER A 306 -25.19 2.06 7.38
C SER A 306 -24.40 3.29 7.89
N ALA A 307 -25.02 4.14 8.68
CA ALA A 307 -24.44 5.41 9.14
C ALA A 307 -23.45 5.27 10.32
N ARG A 308 -22.82 4.10 10.52
CA ARG A 308 -21.86 3.90 11.62
C ARG A 308 -20.60 4.72 11.36
N ARG A 309 -20.10 5.38 12.42
CA ARG A 309 -18.82 6.09 12.40
C ARG A 309 -17.91 5.60 13.50
N ALA A 310 -16.63 5.46 13.17
CA ALA A 310 -15.54 5.09 14.05
C ALA A 310 -14.28 5.85 13.63
N LEU A 311 -13.24 5.81 14.46
CA LEU A 311 -11.90 6.08 13.96
C LEU A 311 -11.50 4.92 13.07
N VAL A 312 -11.08 5.23 11.84
CA VAL A 312 -10.61 4.27 10.84
C VAL A 312 -9.13 4.56 10.61
N HIS A 313 -8.31 3.51 10.58
CA HIS A 313 -6.88 3.60 10.27
C HIS A 313 -6.65 3.93 8.80
N GLY A 314 -7.43 3.33 7.89
CA GLY A 314 -7.43 3.61 6.46
C GLY A 314 -6.40 2.81 5.65
N ASP A 315 -5.41 2.23 6.34
CA ASP A 315 -4.42 1.30 5.78
C ASP A 315 -4.16 0.10 6.72
N TYR A 316 -5.22 -0.42 7.36
CA TYR A 316 -5.07 -1.47 8.36
C TYR A 316 -4.86 -2.86 7.72
N ASN A 317 -3.60 -3.26 7.54
CA ASN A 317 -3.24 -4.59 7.07
C ASN A 317 -1.85 -5.00 7.61
N PHE A 318 -1.47 -6.27 7.47
CA PHE A 318 -0.34 -6.88 8.19
C PHE A 318 1.03 -6.25 7.94
N HIS A 319 1.20 -5.53 6.84
CA HIS A 319 2.42 -4.77 6.55
C HIS A 319 2.60 -3.53 7.46
N ASN A 320 1.53 -3.06 8.09
CA ASN A 320 1.53 -1.96 9.06
C ASN A 320 1.44 -2.45 10.51
N LEU A 321 1.53 -3.76 10.76
CA LEU A 321 1.38 -4.37 12.08
C LEU A 321 2.71 -5.01 12.53
N LEU A 322 3.30 -4.50 13.60
CA LEU A 322 4.49 -5.07 14.22
C LEU A 322 4.12 -6.09 15.29
N TYR A 323 4.79 -7.23 15.27
CA TYR A 323 4.61 -8.32 16.24
C TYR A 323 5.90 -8.68 16.95
N ASP A 324 5.78 -8.98 18.25
CA ASP A 324 6.80 -9.64 19.05
C ASP A 324 6.27 -11.02 19.47
N GLY A 325 6.72 -12.06 18.75
CA GLY A 325 6.05 -13.36 18.79
C GLY A 325 4.60 -13.26 18.28
N ALA A 326 3.64 -13.73 19.05
CA ALA A 326 2.21 -13.68 18.71
C ALA A 326 1.52 -12.37 19.13
N GLU A 327 2.19 -11.53 19.92
CA GLU A 327 1.62 -10.30 20.45
C GLU A 327 1.81 -9.13 19.48
N LEU A 328 0.76 -8.32 19.31
CA LEU A 328 0.84 -7.12 18.50
C LEU A 328 1.53 -6.00 19.29
N SER A 329 2.72 -5.62 18.85
CA SER A 329 3.51 -4.56 19.48
C SER A 329 3.02 -3.17 19.09
N ALA A 330 2.80 -2.91 17.80
CA ALA A 330 2.35 -1.61 17.31
C ALA A 330 1.64 -1.66 15.96
N VAL A 331 0.72 -0.73 15.77
CA VAL A 331 0.07 -0.35 14.52
C VAL A 331 0.77 0.91 14.01
N LEU A 332 1.29 0.84 12.79
CA LEU A 332 2.09 1.87 12.14
C LEU A 332 1.27 2.58 11.05
N ASP A 333 1.77 3.73 10.62
CA ASP A 333 1.29 4.48 9.45
C ASP A 333 -0.16 4.99 9.52
N TRP A 334 -0.37 5.99 10.37
CA TRP A 334 -1.68 6.60 10.62
C TRP A 334 -2.02 7.74 9.66
N GLU A 335 -1.27 7.91 8.57
CA GLU A 335 -1.44 9.08 7.70
C GLU A 335 -2.74 9.07 6.89
N LEU A 336 -3.34 7.88 6.68
CA LEU A 336 -4.63 7.71 6.00
C LEU A 336 -5.83 7.65 6.97
N SER A 337 -5.58 7.88 8.26
CA SER A 337 -6.63 7.80 9.27
C SER A 337 -7.69 8.89 9.10
N HIS A 338 -8.94 8.52 9.34
CA HIS A 338 -10.08 9.42 9.22
C HIS A 338 -11.28 8.89 10.00
N LEU A 339 -12.35 9.70 10.06
CA LEU A 339 -13.59 9.33 10.73
C LEU A 339 -14.59 8.71 9.75
N GLY A 340 -14.44 7.42 9.50
CA GLY A 340 -15.19 6.65 8.52
C GLY A 340 -16.04 5.54 9.14
N HIS A 341 -16.44 4.59 8.30
CA HIS A 341 -17.19 3.41 8.71
C HIS A 341 -16.21 2.29 9.07
N PRO A 342 -16.36 1.55 10.18
CA PRO A 342 -15.41 0.51 10.61
C PRO A 342 -15.26 -0.65 9.62
N ALA A 343 -16.24 -0.84 8.73
CA ALA A 343 -16.15 -1.81 7.64
C ALA A 343 -14.98 -1.55 6.67
N GLU A 344 -14.42 -0.35 6.66
CA GLU A 344 -13.28 0.00 5.82
C GLU A 344 -12.03 -0.80 6.16
N ASP A 345 -11.58 -0.71 7.41
CA ASP A 345 -10.42 -1.50 7.88
C ASP A 345 -10.74 -3.00 7.89
N ILE A 346 -11.96 -3.38 8.29
CA ILE A 346 -12.40 -4.79 8.33
C ILE A 346 -12.41 -5.41 6.94
N GLY A 347 -12.98 -4.70 5.95
CA GLY A 347 -13.02 -5.14 4.56
C GLY A 347 -11.64 -5.26 3.95
N TYR A 348 -10.74 -4.31 4.28
CA TYR A 348 -9.38 -4.33 3.76
C TYR A 348 -8.55 -5.52 4.27
N ILE A 349 -8.62 -5.83 5.57
CA ILE A 349 -7.85 -6.94 6.14
C ILE A 349 -8.45 -8.33 5.86
N LYS A 350 -9.75 -8.41 5.53
CA LYS A 350 -10.51 -9.66 5.37
C LYS A 350 -9.80 -10.70 4.52
N GLN A 351 -9.37 -10.32 3.31
CA GLN A 351 -8.75 -11.24 2.36
C GLN A 351 -7.48 -11.89 2.95
N CYS A 352 -6.63 -11.09 3.58
CA CYS A 352 -5.43 -11.60 4.22
C CYS A 352 -5.81 -12.49 5.42
N ALA A 353 -6.71 -12.03 6.29
CA ALA A 353 -7.11 -12.81 7.47
C ALA A 353 -7.64 -14.21 7.10
N GLU A 354 -8.44 -14.32 6.04
CA GLU A 354 -9.02 -15.59 5.56
C GLU A 354 -7.99 -16.60 5.01
N GLN A 355 -6.76 -16.17 4.72
CA GLN A 355 -5.67 -17.08 4.34
C GLN A 355 -5.23 -17.98 5.51
N THR A 356 -5.43 -17.52 6.75
CA THR A 356 -4.89 -18.16 7.96
C THR A 356 -5.96 -18.59 8.95
N VAL A 357 -7.05 -17.82 9.10
CA VAL A 357 -8.16 -18.13 10.01
C VAL A 357 -9.50 -18.02 9.31
N SER A 358 -10.51 -18.75 9.77
CA SER A 358 -11.88 -18.56 9.26
C SER A 358 -12.38 -17.14 9.56
N TRP A 359 -13.13 -16.55 8.64
CA TRP A 359 -13.71 -15.22 8.82
C TRP A 359 -14.55 -15.08 10.10
N ASP A 360 -15.32 -16.11 10.42
CA ASP A 360 -16.13 -16.15 11.65
C ASP A 360 -15.27 -16.03 12.92
N ALA A 361 -14.10 -16.68 12.95
CA ALA A 361 -13.16 -16.59 14.07
C ALA A 361 -12.53 -15.20 14.19
N PHE A 362 -12.16 -14.58 13.06
CA PHE A 362 -11.66 -13.21 13.05
C PHE A 362 -12.72 -12.24 13.61
N MET A 363 -13.94 -12.31 13.07
CA MET A 363 -15.03 -11.43 13.50
C MET A 363 -15.49 -11.73 14.94
N ALA A 364 -15.40 -12.97 15.41
CA ALA A 364 -15.64 -13.30 16.82
C ALA A 364 -14.60 -12.61 17.72
N ALA A 365 -13.31 -12.72 17.41
CA ALA A 365 -12.26 -12.06 18.17
C ALA A 365 -12.38 -10.53 18.16
N TYR A 366 -12.80 -9.95 17.03
CA TYR A 366 -13.10 -8.52 16.90
C TYR A 366 -14.27 -8.10 17.84
N ARG A 367 -15.39 -8.83 17.81
CA ARG A 367 -16.57 -8.55 18.67
C ARG A 367 -16.27 -8.75 20.16
N GLU A 368 -15.60 -9.84 20.52
CA GLU A 368 -15.23 -10.15 21.91
C GLU A 368 -14.32 -9.08 22.52
N ALA A 369 -13.51 -8.41 21.71
CA ALA A 369 -12.68 -7.28 22.12
C ALA A 369 -13.42 -5.92 22.15
N GLY A 370 -14.75 -5.91 21.99
CA GLY A 370 -15.56 -4.70 22.03
C GLY A 370 -15.77 -4.00 20.68
N GLY A 371 -15.45 -4.69 19.59
CA GLY A 371 -15.69 -4.22 18.23
C GLY A 371 -17.18 -4.03 17.92
N PHE A 372 -17.50 -3.16 16.97
CA PHE A 372 -18.89 -2.90 16.60
C PHE A 372 -19.53 -4.06 15.84
N GLU A 373 -20.85 -4.18 15.92
CA GLU A 373 -21.58 -4.98 14.94
C GLU A 373 -21.54 -4.26 13.59
N VAL A 374 -21.00 -4.96 12.58
CA VAL A 374 -20.82 -4.45 11.22
C VAL A 374 -21.54 -5.38 10.26
N LEU A 375 -22.39 -4.80 9.40
CA LEU A 375 -23.14 -5.58 8.42
C LEU A 375 -22.21 -6.15 7.36
N GLU A 376 -22.38 -7.44 7.03
CA GLU A 376 -21.61 -8.11 5.98
C GLU A 376 -21.70 -7.38 4.62
N ARG A 377 -22.86 -6.81 4.31
CA ARG A 377 -23.02 -5.99 3.10
C ARG A 377 -22.10 -4.77 3.10
N ASP A 378 -21.96 -4.09 4.24
CA ASP A 378 -21.13 -2.90 4.35
C ASP A 378 -19.64 -3.29 4.26
N ILE A 379 -19.23 -4.42 4.85
CA ILE A 379 -17.88 -5.01 4.69
C ILE A 379 -17.55 -5.23 3.22
N LYS A 380 -18.48 -5.81 2.45
CA LYS A 380 -18.29 -6.04 1.02
C LYS A 380 -18.19 -4.76 0.20
N VAL A 381 -19.01 -3.74 0.52
CA VAL A 381 -18.92 -2.41 -0.12
C VAL A 381 -17.53 -1.82 0.09
N PHE A 382 -17.04 -1.85 1.31
CA PHE A 382 -15.75 -1.25 1.64
C PHE A 382 -14.55 -2.06 1.16
N ALA A 383 -14.60 -3.39 1.16
CA ALA A 383 -13.56 -4.23 0.56
C ALA A 383 -13.33 -3.85 -0.91
N LEU A 384 -14.42 -3.77 -1.68
CA LEU A 384 -14.38 -3.38 -3.09
C LEU A 384 -13.91 -1.94 -3.29
N LEU A 385 -14.40 -1.01 -2.47
CA LEU A 385 -14.00 0.40 -2.50
C LEU A 385 -12.50 0.55 -2.24
N THR A 386 -11.96 -0.16 -1.23
CA THR A 386 -10.53 -0.12 -0.90
C THR A 386 -9.67 -0.70 -2.02
N THR A 387 -10.04 -1.84 -2.60
CA THR A 387 -9.33 -2.42 -3.76
C THR A 387 -9.27 -1.43 -4.92
N LEU A 388 -10.39 -0.80 -5.28
CA LEU A 388 -10.47 0.20 -6.35
C LEU A 388 -9.71 1.50 -6.01
N ARG A 389 -9.70 1.92 -4.75
CA ARG A 389 -8.93 3.06 -4.26
C ARG A 389 -7.44 2.82 -4.46
N LEU A 390 -6.93 1.68 -4.02
CA LEU A 390 -5.53 1.29 -4.19
C LEU A 390 -5.13 1.23 -5.66
N MET A 391 -5.97 0.62 -6.51
CA MET A 391 -5.73 0.61 -7.96
C MET A 391 -5.63 2.03 -8.53
N THR A 392 -6.54 2.92 -8.13
CA THR A 392 -6.55 4.32 -8.57
C THR A 392 -5.31 5.08 -8.10
N TYR A 393 -4.85 4.86 -6.87
CA TYR A 393 -3.61 5.46 -6.36
C TYR A 393 -2.38 4.98 -7.13
N ILE A 394 -2.32 3.70 -7.45
CA ILE A 394 -1.22 3.12 -8.23
C ILE A 394 -1.21 3.69 -9.66
N LEU A 395 -2.38 3.82 -10.31
CA LEU A 395 -2.47 4.43 -11.63
C LEU A 395 -2.05 5.90 -11.62
N ARG A 396 -2.48 6.68 -10.62
CA ARG A 396 -2.04 8.07 -10.44
C ARG A 396 -0.53 8.17 -10.22
N SER A 397 0.03 7.30 -9.37
CA SER A 397 1.47 7.22 -9.11
C SER A 397 2.26 6.96 -10.38
N ARG A 398 1.78 6.02 -11.21
CA ARG A 398 2.37 5.73 -12.52
C ARG A 398 2.25 6.89 -13.49
N ALA A 399 1.08 7.52 -13.61
CA ALA A 399 0.88 8.67 -14.49
C ALA A 399 1.79 9.85 -14.09
N PHE A 400 2.02 10.04 -12.79
CA PHE A 400 2.95 11.06 -12.29
C PHE A 400 4.40 10.78 -12.70
N PHE A 401 4.81 9.51 -12.72
CA PHE A 401 6.11 9.07 -13.23
C PHE A 401 6.21 9.22 -14.75
N GLU A 402 5.23 8.74 -15.52
CA GLU A 402 5.20 8.83 -16.99
C GLU A 402 5.20 10.29 -17.49
N ALA A 403 4.61 11.21 -16.72
CA ALA A 403 4.64 12.65 -17.01
C ALA A 403 5.96 13.35 -16.61
N GLY A 404 6.94 12.62 -16.07
CA GLY A 404 8.24 13.17 -15.64
C GLY A 404 8.18 13.98 -14.34
N ASN A 405 7.09 13.92 -13.59
CA ASN A 405 6.94 14.67 -12.33
C ASN A 405 7.61 13.98 -11.13
N THR A 406 8.06 12.73 -11.30
CA THR A 406 8.88 12.00 -10.32
C THR A 406 9.78 11.01 -11.04
N ASP A 407 10.99 10.83 -10.53
CA ASP A 407 11.98 9.84 -10.99
C ASP A 407 12.00 8.58 -10.10
N SER A 408 11.04 8.46 -9.17
CA SER A 408 10.94 7.34 -8.25
C SER A 408 10.56 6.06 -8.97
N ILE A 409 11.53 5.15 -9.15
CA ILE A 409 11.27 3.86 -9.79
C ILE A 409 10.40 2.95 -8.92
N GLN A 410 10.41 3.11 -7.59
CA GLN A 410 9.46 2.45 -6.69
C GLN A 410 8.01 2.80 -7.05
N LYS A 411 7.73 4.06 -7.40
CA LYS A 411 6.38 4.49 -7.83
C LYS A 411 5.97 3.88 -9.17
N ALA A 412 6.92 3.53 -10.04
CA ALA A 412 6.67 2.83 -11.30
C ALA A 412 6.52 1.30 -11.09
N GLU A 413 7.37 0.69 -10.28
CA GLU A 413 7.41 -0.76 -10.01
C GLU A 413 6.14 -1.27 -9.33
N VAL A 414 5.57 -0.50 -8.39
CA VAL A 414 4.31 -0.84 -7.71
C VAL A 414 3.18 -1.10 -8.71
N SER A 415 3.15 -0.39 -9.84
CA SER A 415 2.13 -0.63 -10.87
C SER A 415 2.28 -1.97 -11.59
N VAL A 416 3.50 -2.46 -11.75
CA VAL A 416 3.81 -3.72 -12.42
C VAL A 416 3.57 -4.90 -11.47
N HIS A 417 3.94 -4.76 -10.20
CA HIS A 417 3.86 -5.85 -9.23
C HIS A 417 2.49 -5.95 -8.54
N PHE A 418 1.88 -4.81 -8.22
CA PHE A 418 0.74 -4.76 -7.31
C PHE A 418 -0.61 -4.71 -8.05
N MET A 419 -0.66 -4.11 -9.25
CA MET A 419 -1.90 -4.06 -10.05
C MET A 419 -2.47 -5.44 -10.41
N PRO A 420 -1.66 -6.43 -10.84
CA PRO A 420 -2.14 -7.80 -11.05
C PRO A 420 -2.85 -8.41 -9.85
N ARG A 421 -2.28 -8.25 -8.65
CA ARG A 421 -2.84 -8.78 -7.41
C ARG A 421 -4.16 -8.11 -7.04
N LEU A 422 -4.26 -6.81 -7.24
CA LEU A 422 -5.50 -6.07 -7.00
C LEU A 422 -6.60 -6.46 -8.00
N LEU A 423 -6.27 -6.68 -9.27
CA LEU A 423 -7.23 -7.18 -10.26
C LEU A 423 -7.71 -8.60 -9.94
N GLN A 424 -6.79 -9.48 -9.52
CA GLN A 424 -7.13 -10.82 -9.02
C GLN A 424 -8.08 -10.71 -7.81
N GLN A 425 -7.76 -9.85 -6.85
CA GLN A 425 -8.58 -9.63 -5.67
C GLN A 425 -9.97 -9.13 -6.02
N LEU A 426 -10.05 -8.16 -6.93
CA LEU A 426 -11.31 -7.62 -7.42
C LEU A 426 -12.17 -8.70 -8.10
N SER A 427 -11.55 -9.63 -8.83
CA SER A 427 -12.22 -10.77 -9.46
C SER A 427 -12.82 -11.73 -8.42
N ILE A 428 -12.11 -11.97 -7.32
CA ILE A 428 -12.58 -12.81 -6.21
C ILE A 428 -13.77 -12.13 -5.50
N GLU A 429 -13.61 -10.87 -5.12
CA GLU A 429 -14.65 -10.08 -4.43
C GLU A 429 -15.95 -10.01 -5.25
N LEU A 430 -15.83 -9.72 -6.55
CA LEU A 430 -16.97 -9.71 -7.47
C LEU A 430 -17.64 -11.08 -7.63
N ARG A 431 -16.87 -12.16 -7.65
CA ARG A 431 -17.41 -13.52 -7.76
C ARG A 431 -18.21 -13.89 -6.52
N ASP A 432 -17.74 -13.54 -5.34
CA ASP A 432 -18.45 -13.78 -4.08
C ASP A 432 -19.75 -12.97 -4.00
N LEU A 433 -19.72 -11.74 -4.51
CA LEU A 433 -20.90 -10.88 -4.63
C LEU A 433 -21.95 -11.45 -5.58
N MET A 434 -21.54 -11.85 -6.79
CA MET A 434 -22.45 -12.37 -7.82
C MET A 434 -22.90 -13.81 -7.55
N GLY A 435 -22.07 -14.64 -6.92
CA GLY A 435 -22.41 -16.01 -6.53
C GLY A 435 -23.45 -16.07 -5.39
N GLY A 436 -23.55 -15.01 -4.58
CA GLY A 436 -24.62 -14.83 -3.61
C GLY A 436 -25.97 -14.53 -4.26
N ALA A 437 -25.99 -13.67 -5.30
CA ALA A 437 -27.20 -13.32 -6.04
C ALA A 437 -27.84 -14.53 -6.74
N ALA A 438 -27.03 -15.42 -7.30
CA ALA A 438 -27.50 -16.68 -7.90
C ALA A 438 -28.14 -17.66 -6.89
N LYS A 439 -27.82 -17.55 -5.60
CA LYS A 439 -28.47 -18.34 -4.53
C LYS A 439 -29.76 -17.69 -4.02
N GLU A 440 -29.88 -16.37 -4.10
CA GLU A 440 -31.10 -15.65 -3.70
C GLU A 440 -32.21 -15.73 -4.75
N GLU A 441 -31.86 -15.78 -6.05
CA GLU A 441 -32.82 -16.05 -7.14
C GLU A 441 -33.29 -17.52 -7.20
N GLY A 442 -32.70 -18.39 -6.38
CA GLY A 442 -32.93 -19.83 -6.34
C GLY A 442 -33.68 -20.34 -5.11
N ARG A 443 -34.56 -19.54 -4.48
CA ARG A 443 -35.54 -20.05 -3.50
C ARG A 443 -36.91 -20.24 -4.17
N PRO A 444 -37.51 -21.45 -4.13
CA PRO A 444 -38.84 -21.70 -4.68
C PRO A 444 -39.94 -20.90 -3.97
#